data_AF-A0A089IHT5-F1
#
_entry.id   AF-A0A089IHT5-F1
#
_cell.length_a   1.000
_cell.length_b   1.000
_cell.length_c   1.000
_cell.angle_alpha   90.00
_cell.angle_beta   90.00
_cell.angle_gamma   90.00
#
_symmetry.space_group_name_H-M   'P 1'
#
loop_
_entity.id
_entity.type
_entity.pdbx_description
1 polymer ?
#
loop_
_entity_poly.entity_id
_entity_poly.type
_entity_poly.pdbx_seq_one_letter_code
_entity_poly.pdbx_strand_id
1 'polypeptide(L)'
;MANIREKIICCLSNIGCIINEDEENFTIEIEDSIMLISFIVELEVNFDIEIPDELLTSGRFEKCNDVIEMLSQLIERVDSNY
;
A
#
# COMPACT_ATOMS: atom_id res chain seq x y z
N MET A 1 7.28 -16.32 1.23
CA MET A 1 6.97 -14.96 0.78
C MET A 1 6.31 -14.27 1.94
N ALA A 2 6.98 -13.29 2.57
CA ALA A 2 6.32 -12.47 3.58
C ALA A 2 5.04 -11.91 2.95
N ASN A 3 3.91 -12.06 3.65
CA ASN A 3 2.60 -11.79 3.06
C ASN A 3 2.51 -10.29 2.76
N ILE A 4 2.31 -9.88 1.51
CA ILE A 4 2.22 -8.45 1.11
C ILE A 4 1.27 -7.70 2.06
N ARG A 5 0.19 -8.36 2.48
CA ARG A 5 -0.75 -7.86 3.49
C ARG A 5 -0.10 -7.50 4.82
N GLU A 6 0.73 -8.38 5.39
CA GLU A 6 1.41 -8.11 6.67
C GLU A 6 2.32 -6.88 6.58
N LYS A 7 3.04 -6.73 5.46
CA LYS A 7 3.86 -5.53 5.22
C LYS A 7 3.01 -4.26 5.09
N ILE A 8 1.88 -4.31 4.38
CA ILE A 8 0.95 -3.17 4.28
C ILE A 8 0.43 -2.78 5.67
N ILE A 9 0.05 -3.77 6.49
CA ILE A 9 -0.39 -3.55 7.87
C ILE A 9 0.69 -2.85 8.70
N CYS A 10 1.95 -3.28 8.58
CA CYS A 10 3.08 -2.60 9.22
C CYS A 10 3.23 -1.15 8.74
N CYS A 11 3.11 -0.89 7.42
CA CYS A 11 3.20 0.47 6.86
C CYS A 11 2.09 1.38 7.42
N LEU A 12 0.85 0.86 7.49
CA LEU A 12 -0.29 1.58 8.06
C LEU A 12 -0.11 1.85 9.55
N SER A 13 0.42 0.88 10.30
CA SER A 13 0.73 1.04 11.73
C SER A 13 1.80 2.12 11.97
N ASN A 14 2.84 2.18 11.11
CA ASN A 14 3.92 3.16 11.22
C ASN A 14 3.43 4.60 11.07
N ILE A 15 2.42 4.84 10.23
CA ILE A 15 1.83 6.17 10.01
C ILE A 15 0.67 6.48 10.97
N GLY A 16 0.36 5.57 11.90
CA GLY A 16 -0.70 5.76 12.90
C GLY A 16 -2.11 5.43 12.41
N CYS A 17 -2.27 4.76 11.27
CA CYS A 17 -3.58 4.25 10.83
C CYS A 17 -4.00 3.07 11.71
N ILE A 18 -5.20 3.18 12.28
CA ILE A 18 -5.83 2.08 13.03
C ILE A 18 -6.57 1.21 12.03
N ILE A 19 -6.26 -0.08 12.03
CA ILE A 19 -6.87 -1.07 11.15
C ILE A 19 -7.50 -2.20 11.96
N ASN A 20 -8.60 -2.73 11.46
CA ASN A 20 -9.24 -3.91 12.02
C ASN A 20 -8.65 -5.15 11.33
N GLU A 21 -7.63 -5.76 11.93
CA GLU A 21 -6.88 -6.88 11.33
C GLU A 21 -7.75 -8.12 11.06
N ASP A 22 -8.87 -8.26 11.78
CA ASP A 22 -9.85 -9.35 11.66
C ASP A 22 -10.64 -9.30 10.34
N GLU A 23 -10.63 -8.17 9.63
CA GLU A 23 -11.25 -8.04 8.31
C GLU A 23 -10.28 -8.41 7.18
N GLU A 24 -10.70 -9.33 6.30
CA GLU A 24 -9.87 -9.77 5.16
C GLU A 24 -9.52 -8.60 4.22
N ASN A 25 -10.52 -7.75 3.90
CA ASN A 25 -10.37 -6.57 3.04
C ASN A 25 -10.92 -5.31 3.71
N PHE A 26 -10.17 -4.81 4.70
CA PHE A 26 -10.52 -3.60 5.44
C PHE A 26 -10.43 -2.33 4.57
N THR A 27 -11.21 -1.32 4.95
CA THR A 27 -11.06 0.04 4.43
C THR A 27 -9.84 0.70 5.06
N ILE A 28 -9.02 1.33 4.25
CA ILE A 28 -7.92 2.18 4.69
C ILE A 28 -8.48 3.59 4.87
N GLU A 29 -8.62 4.03 6.11
CA GLU A 29 -9.10 5.38 6.43
C GLU A 29 -7.93 6.36 6.34
N ILE A 30 -7.83 7.00 5.18
CA ILE A 30 -6.87 8.09 4.93
C ILE A 30 -7.62 9.41 5.08
N GLU A 31 -7.33 10.14 6.15
CA GLU A 31 -8.06 11.38 6.49
C GLU A 31 -7.61 12.59 5.67
N ASP A 32 -6.33 12.63 5.29
CA ASP A 32 -5.76 13.75 4.54
C ASP A 32 -4.68 13.32 3.54
N SER A 33 -4.27 14.27 2.69
CA SER A 33 -3.25 14.04 1.67
C SER A 33 -1.85 13.78 2.23
N ILE A 34 -1.54 14.23 3.45
CA ILE A 34 -0.24 14.00 4.08
C ILE A 34 -0.15 12.55 4.53
N MET A 35 -1.21 12.00 5.10
CA MET A 35 -1.33 10.57 5.42
C MET A 35 -1.22 9.71 4.16
N LEU A 36 -1.89 10.11 3.07
CA LEU A 36 -1.78 9.40 1.79
C LEU A 36 -0.33 9.36 1.31
N ILE A 37 0.33 10.52 1.25
CA ILE A 37 1.72 10.63 0.81
C ILE A 37 2.65 9.82 1.73
N SER A 38 2.44 9.88 3.04
CA SER A 38 3.25 9.13 4.00
C SER A 38 3.08 7.62 3.81
N PHE A 39 1.86 7.18 3.52
CA PHE A 39 1.58 5.78 3.21
C PHE A 39 2.28 5.32 1.93
N ILE A 40 2.21 6.12 0.86
CA ILE A 40 2.88 5.84 -0.41
C ILE A 40 4.39 5.69 -0.20
N VAL A 41 5.02 6.62 0.51
CA VAL A 41 6.46 6.59 0.79
C VAL A 41 6.84 5.34 1.60
N GLU A 42 6.05 4.97 2.60
CA GLU A 42 6.28 3.72 3.35
C GLU A 42 6.20 2.48 2.45
N LEU A 43 5.24 2.43 1.52
CA LEU A 43 5.13 1.32 0.57
C LEU A 43 6.36 1.25 -0.35
N GLU A 44 6.77 2.36 -0.96
CA GLU A 44 7.94 2.41 -1.84
C GLU A 44 9.21 1.90 -1.15
N VAL A 45 9.45 2.35 0.09
CA VAL A 45 10.61 1.93 0.88
C VAL A 45 10.54 0.45 1.28
N ASN A 46 9.38 -0.04 1.72
CA ASN A 46 9.25 -1.42 2.23
C ASN A 46 9.18 -2.49 1.12
N PHE A 47 8.81 -2.08 -0.09
CA PHE A 47 8.67 -2.97 -1.26
C PHE A 47 9.75 -2.74 -2.34
N ASP A 48 10.60 -1.72 -2.19
CA ASP A 48 11.64 -1.34 -3.16
C ASP A 48 11.05 -1.10 -4.57
N ILE A 49 9.98 -0.30 -4.60
CA ILE A 49 9.24 0.07 -5.81
C ILE A 49 9.11 1.58 -5.92
N GLU A 50 8.72 2.06 -7.09
CA GLU A 50 8.29 3.44 -7.34
C GLU A 50 6.84 3.42 -7.80
N ILE A 51 5.96 4.17 -7.13
CA ILE A 51 4.54 4.27 -7.47
C ILE A 51 4.36 5.45 -8.43
N PRO A 52 3.95 5.22 -9.69
CA PRO A 52 3.73 6.29 -10.64
C PRO A 52 2.63 7.27 -10.20
N ASP A 53 2.83 8.56 -10.46
CA ASP A 53 1.88 9.63 -10.13
C ASP A 53 0.47 9.36 -10.70
N GLU A 54 0.36 8.69 -11.84
CA GLU A 54 -0.92 8.35 -12.46
C GLU A 54 -1.76 7.37 -11.63
N LEU A 55 -1.13 6.62 -10.71
CA LEU A 55 -1.79 5.72 -9.80
C LEU A 55 -2.26 6.42 -8.51
N LEU A 56 -1.84 7.66 -8.27
CA LEU A 56 -2.20 8.46 -7.08
C LEU A 56 -3.62 9.05 -7.15
N THR A 57 -4.54 8.29 -7.74
CA THR A 57 -5.94 8.68 -7.91
C THR A 57 -6.78 8.26 -6.70
N SER A 58 -7.75 9.12 -6.34
CA SER A 58 -8.74 8.83 -5.30
C SER A 58 -9.46 7.52 -5.60
N GLY A 59 -9.35 6.53 -4.71
CA GLY A 59 -9.94 5.19 -4.88
C GLY A 59 -8.93 4.05 -4.80
N ARG A 60 -7.71 4.22 -5.31
CA ARG A 60 -6.70 3.12 -5.39
C ARG A 60 -6.14 2.70 -4.03
N PHE A 61 -6.28 3.55 -3.03
CA PHE A 61 -5.78 3.33 -1.67
C PHE A 61 -6.91 3.18 -0.66
N GLU A 62 -8.15 2.94 -1.10
CA GLU A 62 -9.31 2.84 -0.19
C GLU A 62 -9.44 1.46 0.45
N LYS A 63 -9.05 0.39 -0.25
CA LYS A 63 -9.13 -0.99 0.26
C LYS A 63 -7.79 -1.67 0.27
N CYS A 64 -7.56 -2.51 1.28
CA CYS A 64 -6.33 -3.29 1.39
C CYS A 64 -6.07 -4.14 0.12
N ASN A 65 -7.11 -4.79 -0.42
CA ASN A 65 -6.97 -5.61 -1.62
C ASN A 65 -6.58 -4.79 -2.86
N ASP A 66 -7.11 -3.57 -3.01
CA ASP A 66 -6.76 -2.71 -4.15
C ASP A 66 -5.26 -2.36 -4.11
N VAL A 67 -4.73 -2.09 -2.90
CA VAL A 67 -3.31 -1.86 -2.68
C VAL A 67 -2.49 -3.13 -2.94
N ILE A 68 -2.94 -4.30 -2.48
CA ILE A 68 -2.25 -5.58 -2.74
C ILE A 68 -2.16 -5.85 -4.23
N GLU A 69 -3.26 -5.68 -4.98
CA GLU A 69 -3.29 -5.89 -6.42
C GLU A 69 -2.34 -4.93 -7.15
N MET A 70 -2.35 -3.65 -6.77
CA MET A 70 -1.44 -2.65 -7.31
C MET A 70 0.03 -3.02 -7.05
N LEU A 71 0.39 -3.33 -5.81
CA LEU A 71 1.76 -3.69 -5.44
C LEU A 71 2.23 -4.95 -6.15
N SER A 72 1.36 -5.97 -6.27
CA SER A 72 1.71 -7.21 -6.97
C SER A 72 2.08 -6.93 -8.43
N GLN A 73 1.34 -6.07 -9.12
CA GLN A 73 1.66 -5.68 -10.50
C GLN A 73 2.96 -4.89 -10.62
N LEU A 74 3.28 -4.04 -9.63
CA LEU A 74 4.52 -3.27 -9.62
C LEU A 74 5.74 -4.15 -9.33
N ILE A 75 5.64 -5.04 -8.34
CA ILE A 75 6.71 -5.99 -7.98
C ILE A 75 7.03 -6.92 -9.16
N GLU A 76 6.01 -7.49 -9.81
CA GLU A 76 6.23 -8.36 -10.99
C GLU A 76 6.96 -7.65 -12.13
N ARG A 77 6.73 -6.34 -12.31
CA ARG A 77 7.42 -5.53 -13.33
C ARG A 77 8.88 -5.28 -12.98
N VAL A 78 9.19 -5.07 -11.70
CA VAL A 78 10.57 -4.91 -11.21
C VAL A 78 11.34 -6.22 -11.39
N ASP A 79 10.76 -7.34 -11.00
CA ASP A 79 11.40 -8.66 -11.14
C ASP A 79 11.58 -9.09 -12.60
N SER A 80 10.68 -8.69 -13.51
CA SER A 80 10.78 -9.01 -14.95
C SER A 80 11.83 -8.19 -15.70
N ASN A 81 12.34 -7.11 -15.11
CA ASN A 81 13.34 -6.22 -15.71
C ASN A 81 14.80 -6.62 -15.37
N TYR A 82 15.00 -7.79 -14.75
CA TYR A 82 16.31 -8.39 -14.46
C TYR A 82 16.55 -9.69 -15.23
#